data_AF-A0AAD4SJU1-F1
#
_entry.id   AF-A0AAD4SJU1-F1
#
_cell.length_a   1.000
_cell.length_b   1.000
_cell.length_c   1.000
_cell.angle_alpha   90.00
_cell.angle_beta   90.00
_cell.angle_gamma   90.00
#
_symmetry.space_group_name_H-M   'P 1'
#
loop_
_entity.id
_entity.type
_entity.pdbx_description
1 polymer ?
#
loop_
_entity_poly.entity_id
_entity_poly.type
_entity_poly.pdbx_seq_one_letter_code
_entity_poly.pdbx_strand_id
1 'polypeptide(L)'
;MVCSAHFHDLTSHSRKKAKSWLCGLQPSGVLMVDAVQPLSDAAKQYLTERYININEFSEEVLNLPLAEFETVLSSDDLQVASEDVVYDFVLKWAKLHYPKMKDGHKVLGSRLGHLIRFPYMTCRKLKKVLTCNDFVHDLMSKVVLEALFVKAEAAHTQRTLATELSAITNRCFVERAYIYRPVKVVEFELPRQQFVVYLDLKRDECVRLFPSGQVDSQIFHCGGLGLFLSAHCNMDQQSSFHCFGLTLGMQEKGSIKTSKEYVSKFKRNYTFTARMEVGSRNLFAIPWTNFMADDNIYFIKGMLHIRA
;
A
#
# COMPACT_ATOMS: atom_id res chain seq x y z
N MET A 1 -46.61 -41.37 -52.72
CA MET A 1 -46.49 -40.89 -54.11
C MET A 1 -45.86 -39.50 -54.04
N VAL A 2 -44.66 -39.40 -54.61
CA VAL A 2 -43.81 -38.27 -55.03
C VAL A 2 -44.28 -36.82 -54.78
N CYS A 3 -43.33 -36.03 -54.23
CA CYS A 3 -42.96 -34.62 -54.38
C CYS A 3 -43.79 -33.66 -55.28
N SER A 4 -43.96 -32.39 -54.89
CA SER A 4 -42.99 -31.27 -55.08
C SER A 4 -43.64 -29.86 -55.03
N ALA A 5 -42.92 -28.92 -54.39
CA ALA A 5 -42.80 -27.47 -54.64
C ALA A 5 -44.03 -26.54 -54.73
N HIS A 6 -44.10 -25.53 -53.85
CA HIS A 6 -43.59 -24.18 -54.18
C HIS A 6 -43.53 -23.25 -52.96
N PHE A 7 -42.35 -22.66 -52.78
CA PHE A 7 -42.03 -21.47 -51.98
C PHE A 7 -42.58 -20.22 -52.70
N HIS A 8 -43.29 -19.32 -51.99
CA HIS A 8 -43.03 -17.87 -51.93
C HIS A 8 -44.21 -17.09 -51.32
N ASP A 9 -43.86 -16.24 -50.34
CA ASP A 9 -44.48 -14.96 -49.96
C ASP A 9 -45.97 -14.86 -49.57
N LEU A 10 -46.20 -14.50 -48.30
CA LEU A 10 -46.75 -13.18 -47.94
C LEU A 10 -46.74 -12.97 -46.42
N THR A 11 -45.54 -12.63 -45.92
CA THR A 11 -45.33 -12.03 -44.60
C THR A 11 -45.48 -10.51 -44.70
N SER A 12 -46.70 -9.98 -44.61
CA SER A 12 -46.91 -8.52 -44.51
C SER A 12 -47.96 -8.08 -43.49
N HIS A 13 -48.73 -9.01 -42.91
CA HIS A 13 -49.83 -8.66 -42.00
C HIS A 13 -49.49 -8.69 -40.50
N SER A 14 -48.33 -9.24 -40.11
CA SER A 14 -47.93 -9.36 -38.70
C SER A 14 -46.94 -8.28 -38.20
N ARG A 15 -46.44 -7.40 -39.07
CA ARG A 15 -45.46 -6.34 -38.68
C ARG A 15 -46.07 -5.00 -38.25
N LYS A 16 -47.38 -4.78 -38.39
CA LYS A 16 -48.00 -3.47 -38.09
C LYS A 16 -48.61 -3.33 -36.68
N LYS A 17 -48.67 -4.40 -35.87
CA LYS A 17 -49.11 -4.33 -34.46
C LYS A 17 -47.98 -4.26 -33.41
N ALA A 18 -46.72 -4.45 -33.81
CA ALA A 18 -45.57 -4.36 -32.89
C ALA A 18 -44.97 -2.94 -32.77
N LYS A 19 -45.39 -1.97 -33.60
CA LYS A 19 -44.88 -0.59 -33.58
C LYS A 19 -45.73 0.40 -32.77
N SER A 20 -46.81 -0.05 -32.12
CA SER A 20 -47.73 0.81 -31.35
C SER A 20 -47.55 0.74 -29.83
N TRP A 21 -46.60 -0.06 -29.32
CA TRP A 21 -46.32 -0.18 -27.88
C TRP A 21 -44.98 0.45 -27.46
N LEU A 22 -44.26 1.07 -28.39
CA LEU A 22 -42.93 1.65 -28.15
C LEU A 22 -42.94 3.19 -27.96
N CYS A 23 -44.09 3.80 -27.65
CA CYS A 23 -44.20 5.25 -27.44
C CYS A 23 -44.71 5.64 -26.03
N GLY A 24 -44.38 4.89 -24.99
CA GLY A 24 -44.91 5.14 -23.64
C GLY A 24 -43.97 4.98 -22.46
N LEU A 25 -42.67 4.78 -22.65
CA LEU A 25 -41.72 4.69 -21.53
C LEU A 25 -40.52 5.59 -21.82
N GLN A 26 -40.71 6.86 -21.50
CA GLN A 26 -39.60 7.76 -21.23
C GLN A 26 -39.17 7.47 -19.78
N PRO A 27 -38.01 6.84 -19.52
CA PRO A 27 -37.56 6.65 -18.15
C PRO A 27 -37.12 8.03 -17.66
N SER A 28 -37.86 8.60 -16.73
CA SER A 28 -37.39 9.75 -15.95
C SER A 28 -36.09 9.34 -15.28
N GLY A 29 -34.96 9.88 -15.74
CA GLY A 29 -33.60 9.51 -15.31
C GLY A 29 -33.31 9.71 -13.82
N VAL A 30 -34.25 10.24 -13.05
CA VAL A 30 -34.14 10.42 -11.60
C VAL A 30 -34.55 9.16 -10.81
N LEU A 31 -35.47 8.32 -11.34
CA LEU A 31 -35.95 7.12 -10.61
C LEU A 31 -35.07 5.88 -10.78
N MET A 32 -34.25 5.80 -11.84
CA MET A 32 -33.35 4.65 -12.06
C MET A 32 -32.02 4.76 -11.30
N VAL A 33 -31.56 5.97 -10.96
CA VAL A 33 -30.27 6.15 -10.26
C VAL A 33 -30.35 5.54 -8.86
N ASP A 34 -31.44 5.78 -8.13
CA ASP A 34 -31.64 5.23 -6.79
C ASP A 34 -31.82 3.70 -6.77
N ALA A 35 -32.33 3.11 -7.85
CA ALA A 35 -32.52 1.66 -7.96
C ALA A 35 -31.24 0.91 -8.38
N VAL A 36 -30.32 1.56 -9.08
CA VAL A 36 -29.07 0.95 -9.58
C VAL A 36 -27.90 1.20 -8.62
N GLN A 37 -27.99 2.21 -7.75
CA GLN A 37 -26.96 2.52 -6.75
C GLN A 37 -26.59 1.32 -5.86
N PRO A 38 -27.54 0.55 -5.29
CA PRO A 38 -27.20 -0.62 -4.46
C PRO A 38 -26.43 -1.70 -5.23
N LEU A 39 -26.74 -1.88 -6.52
CA LEU A 39 -26.02 -2.83 -7.38
C LEU A 39 -24.61 -2.33 -7.70
N SER A 40 -24.45 -1.02 -7.95
CA SER A 40 -23.13 -0.42 -8.17
C SER A 40 -22.26 -0.54 -6.92
N ASP A 41 -22.83 -0.29 -5.74
CA ASP A 41 -22.09 -0.37 -4.48
C ASP A 41 -21.72 -1.82 -4.14
N ALA A 42 -22.63 -2.78 -4.37
CA ALA A 42 -22.33 -4.20 -4.25
C ALA A 42 -21.21 -4.66 -5.22
N ALA A 43 -21.22 -4.16 -6.46
CA ALA A 43 -20.17 -4.46 -7.43
C ALA A 43 -18.81 -3.88 -7.02
N LYS A 44 -18.78 -2.64 -6.51
CA LYS A 44 -17.55 -2.04 -5.96
C LYS A 44 -17.03 -2.83 -4.78
N GLN A 45 -17.91 -3.21 -3.86
CA GLN A 45 -17.56 -4.01 -2.70
C GLN A 45 -16.95 -5.36 -3.12
N TYR A 46 -17.59 -6.05 -4.07
CA TYR A 46 -17.06 -7.29 -4.63
C TYR A 46 -15.65 -7.10 -5.22
N LEU A 47 -15.41 -6.04 -6.00
CA LEU A 47 -14.09 -5.76 -6.57
C LEU A 47 -13.04 -5.51 -5.48
N THR A 48 -13.38 -4.72 -4.45
CA THR A 48 -12.46 -4.43 -3.35
C THR A 48 -12.14 -5.65 -2.49
N GLU A 49 -13.09 -6.57 -2.33
CA GLU A 49 -12.89 -7.82 -1.59
C GLU A 49 -12.12 -8.86 -2.43
N ARG A 50 -12.49 -9.03 -3.71
CA ARG A 50 -11.87 -9.97 -4.64
C ARG A 50 -10.40 -9.65 -4.89
N TYR A 51 -10.09 -8.37 -5.04
CA TYR A 51 -8.76 -7.86 -5.38
C TYR A 51 -8.07 -7.16 -4.22
N ILE A 52 -8.43 -7.52 -2.98
CA ILE A 52 -7.79 -6.99 -1.77
C ILE A 52 -6.28 -7.17 -1.79
N ASN A 53 -5.78 -8.26 -2.39
CA ASN A 53 -4.35 -8.51 -2.61
C ASN A 53 -4.03 -8.44 -4.12
N ILE A 54 -3.63 -7.26 -4.59
CA ILE A 54 -3.33 -7.04 -6.02
C ILE A 54 -2.10 -7.80 -6.52
N ASN A 55 -1.22 -8.25 -5.63
CA ASN A 55 -0.05 -9.03 -6.02
C ASN A 55 -0.43 -10.48 -6.36
N GLU A 56 -1.44 -11.04 -5.70
CA GLU A 56 -1.94 -12.39 -5.96
C GLU A 56 -2.68 -12.46 -7.31
N PHE A 57 -3.46 -11.42 -7.63
CA PHE A 57 -4.26 -11.32 -8.85
C PHE A 57 -3.67 -10.36 -9.88
N SER A 58 -2.33 -10.23 -9.93
CA SER A 58 -1.67 -9.16 -10.68
C SER A 58 -2.10 -9.10 -12.15
N GLU A 59 -2.18 -10.25 -12.82
CA GLU A 59 -2.56 -10.32 -14.24
C GLU A 59 -4.04 -9.98 -14.46
N GLU A 60 -4.95 -10.40 -13.58
CA GLU A 60 -6.37 -10.03 -13.66
C GLU A 60 -6.53 -8.51 -13.45
N VAL A 61 -5.92 -7.98 -12.39
CA VAL A 61 -6.02 -6.55 -12.04
C VAL A 61 -5.43 -5.66 -13.13
N LEU A 62 -4.33 -6.10 -13.77
CA LEU A 62 -3.74 -5.36 -14.89
C LEU A 62 -4.64 -5.29 -16.11
N ASN A 63 -5.54 -6.26 -16.30
CA ASN A 63 -6.47 -6.28 -17.42
C ASN A 63 -7.81 -5.59 -17.14
N LEU A 64 -8.04 -5.09 -15.91
CA LEU A 64 -9.28 -4.42 -15.55
C LEU A 64 -9.49 -3.12 -16.35
N PRO A 65 -10.75 -2.80 -16.71
CA PRO A 65 -11.13 -1.48 -17.20
C PRO A 65 -10.81 -0.38 -16.18
N LEU A 66 -10.61 0.85 -16.67
CA LEU A 66 -10.21 2.00 -15.84
C LEU A 66 -11.07 2.16 -14.57
N ALA A 67 -12.40 2.13 -14.69
CA ALA A 67 -13.29 2.34 -13.55
C ALA A 67 -13.16 1.27 -12.44
N GLU A 68 -12.94 0.02 -12.84
CA GLU A 68 -12.76 -1.10 -11.92
C GLU A 68 -11.39 -1.03 -11.26
N PHE A 69 -10.35 -0.73 -12.03
CA PHE A 69 -9.00 -0.52 -11.54
C PHE A 69 -8.93 0.60 -10.49
N GLU A 70 -9.63 1.71 -10.74
CA GLU A 70 -9.72 2.82 -9.79
C GLU A 70 -10.46 2.45 -8.52
N THR A 71 -11.50 1.63 -8.62
CA THR A 71 -12.25 1.13 -7.47
C THR A 71 -11.34 0.30 -6.56
N VAL A 72 -10.57 -0.62 -7.14
CA VAL A 72 -9.58 -1.44 -6.40
C VAL A 72 -8.54 -0.54 -5.72
N LEU A 73 -7.96 0.41 -6.46
CA LEU A 73 -6.94 1.31 -5.92
C LEU A 73 -7.48 2.32 -4.91
N SER A 74 -8.78 2.61 -4.89
CA SER A 74 -9.35 3.55 -3.90
C SER A 74 -9.45 2.95 -2.50
N SER A 75 -9.43 1.61 -2.37
CA SER A 75 -9.63 0.90 -1.10
C SER A 75 -8.47 1.10 -0.10
N ASP A 76 -8.78 1.46 1.15
CA ASP A 76 -7.76 1.52 2.22
C ASP A 76 -7.28 0.13 2.66
N ASP A 77 -8.15 -0.87 2.52
CA ASP A 77 -7.88 -2.25 2.94
C ASP A 77 -7.04 -3.03 1.93
N LEU A 78 -6.62 -2.36 0.85
CA LEU A 78 -5.74 -2.91 -0.17
C LEU A 78 -4.42 -3.40 0.45
N GLN A 79 -4.24 -4.71 0.48
CA GLN A 79 -3.06 -5.38 1.00
C GLN A 79 -1.94 -5.37 -0.03
N VAL A 80 -1.00 -4.46 0.17
CA VAL A 80 0.17 -4.28 -0.69
C VAL A 80 1.44 -4.21 0.13
N ALA A 81 2.55 -4.63 -0.46
CA ALA A 81 3.85 -4.59 0.21
C ALA A 81 4.25 -3.17 0.63
N SER A 82 3.99 -2.18 -0.23
CA SER A 82 4.21 -0.76 0.05
C SER A 82 3.51 0.10 -1.02
N GLU A 83 3.36 1.40 -0.75
CA GLU A 83 2.82 2.33 -1.76
C GLU A 83 3.74 2.46 -3.00
N ASP A 84 5.04 2.16 -2.85
CA ASP A 84 5.97 2.10 -3.98
C ASP A 84 5.54 1.04 -5.01
N VAL A 85 4.94 -0.07 -4.55
CA VAL A 85 4.40 -1.11 -5.43
C VAL A 85 3.14 -0.64 -6.13
N VAL A 86 2.26 0.08 -5.43
CA VAL A 86 1.06 0.68 -6.03
C VAL A 86 1.44 1.62 -7.17
N TYR A 87 2.45 2.48 -6.96
CA TYR A 87 2.98 3.36 -7.99
C TYR A 87 3.46 2.59 -9.23
N ASP A 88 4.26 1.55 -9.03
CA ASP A 88 4.75 0.72 -10.15
C ASP A 88 3.61 0.00 -10.87
N PHE A 89 2.61 -0.45 -10.13
CA PHE A 89 1.43 -1.13 -10.66
C PHE A 89 0.58 -0.20 -11.53
N VAL A 90 0.34 1.03 -11.06
CA VAL A 90 -0.36 2.08 -11.82
C VAL A 90 0.37 2.40 -13.12
N LEU A 91 1.70 2.55 -13.08
CA LEU A 91 2.49 2.79 -14.28
C LEU A 91 2.43 1.60 -15.26
N LYS A 92 2.49 0.37 -14.75
CA LYS A 92 2.40 -0.85 -15.57
C LYS A 92 1.02 -0.92 -16.26
N TRP A 93 -0.05 -0.68 -15.51
CA TRP A 93 -1.42 -0.64 -16.04
C TRP A 93 -1.57 0.44 -17.12
N ALA A 94 -1.11 1.67 -16.85
CA ALA A 94 -1.25 2.77 -17.80
C ALA A 94 -0.51 2.50 -19.11
N LYS A 95 0.69 1.89 -19.06
CA LYS A 95 1.45 1.51 -20.26
C LYS A 95 0.79 0.39 -21.06
N LEU A 96 0.11 -0.54 -20.38
CA LEU A 96 -0.62 -1.64 -21.01
C LEU A 96 -1.85 -1.13 -21.77
N HIS A 97 -2.65 -0.27 -21.15
CA HIS A 97 -3.92 0.22 -21.73
C HIS A 97 -3.77 1.45 -22.63
N TYR A 98 -2.71 2.24 -22.44
CA TYR A 98 -2.44 3.45 -23.21
C TYR A 98 -0.99 3.46 -23.75
N PRO A 99 -0.71 2.70 -24.83
CA PRO A 99 0.63 2.66 -25.43
C PRO A 99 1.11 4.03 -25.96
N LYS A 100 0.18 4.94 -26.24
CA LYS A 100 0.47 6.32 -26.64
C LYS A 100 0.74 7.17 -25.40
N MET A 101 1.94 7.72 -25.32
CA MET A 101 2.41 8.53 -24.18
C MET A 101 1.44 9.63 -23.76
N LYS A 102 0.86 10.39 -24.72
CA LYS A 102 -0.05 11.50 -24.43
C LYS A 102 -1.35 11.05 -23.73
N ASP A 103 -1.90 9.91 -24.13
CA ASP A 103 -3.13 9.38 -23.55
C ASP A 103 -2.84 8.82 -22.15
N GLY A 104 -1.71 8.12 -21.99
CA GLY A 104 -1.21 7.64 -20.70
C GLY A 104 -0.99 8.79 -19.71
N HIS A 105 -0.32 9.88 -20.14
CA HIS A 105 -0.11 11.09 -19.33
C HIS A 105 -1.42 11.70 -18.83
N LYS A 106 -2.43 11.79 -19.70
CA LYS A 106 -3.74 12.34 -19.35
C LYS A 106 -4.41 11.50 -18.28
N VAL A 107 -4.43 10.18 -18.44
CA VAL A 107 -5.05 9.26 -17.48
C VAL A 107 -4.28 9.24 -16.16
N LEU A 108 -2.95 9.14 -16.21
CA LEU A 108 -2.10 9.18 -15.02
C LEU A 108 -2.24 10.49 -14.25
N GLY A 109 -2.23 11.64 -14.92
CA GLY A 109 -2.33 12.95 -14.25
C GLY A 109 -3.71 13.27 -13.69
N SER A 110 -4.79 12.90 -14.39
CA SER A 110 -6.16 13.30 -14.01
C SER A 110 -6.95 12.26 -13.24
N ARG A 111 -6.69 10.96 -13.47
CA ARG A 111 -7.49 9.85 -12.95
C ARG A 111 -6.73 9.00 -11.93
N LEU A 112 -5.49 8.61 -12.22
CA LEU A 112 -4.80 7.60 -11.39
C LEU A 112 -3.82 8.19 -10.38
N GLY A 113 -3.25 9.37 -10.65
CA GLY A 113 -2.22 9.98 -9.81
C GLY A 113 -2.71 10.21 -8.38
N HIS A 114 -3.94 10.70 -8.21
CA HIS A 114 -4.54 10.94 -6.90
C HIS A 114 -4.92 9.65 -6.15
N LEU A 115 -4.80 8.47 -6.75
CA LEU A 115 -5.00 7.19 -6.05
C LEU A 115 -3.70 6.68 -5.42
N ILE A 116 -2.56 7.27 -5.78
CA ILE A 116 -1.26 6.96 -5.21
C ILE A 116 -1.04 7.83 -3.98
N ARG A 117 -0.76 7.19 -2.84
CA ARG A 117 -0.56 7.87 -1.56
C ARG A 117 0.90 8.29 -1.40
N PHE A 118 1.33 9.28 -2.19
CA PHE A 118 2.72 9.79 -2.19
C PHE A 118 3.35 10.03 -0.80
N PRO A 119 2.62 10.54 0.21
CA PRO A 119 3.14 10.67 1.58
C PRO A 119 3.58 9.36 2.24
N TYR A 120 3.17 8.20 1.73
CA TYR A 120 3.54 6.87 2.22
C TYR A 120 4.59 6.16 1.35
N MET A 121 4.95 6.70 0.19
CA MET A 121 6.05 6.17 -0.65
C MET A 121 7.42 6.38 0.01
N THR A 122 8.44 5.62 -0.41
CA THR A 122 9.80 5.85 0.06
C THR A 122 10.40 7.13 -0.53
N CYS A 123 11.26 7.84 0.22
CA CYS A 123 11.95 9.02 -0.32
C CYS A 123 12.78 8.68 -1.57
N ARG A 124 13.32 7.46 -1.65
CA ARG A 124 14.01 6.95 -2.84
C ARG A 124 13.08 6.88 -4.05
N LYS A 125 11.86 6.35 -3.87
CA LYS A 125 10.88 6.29 -4.96
C LYS A 125 10.36 7.69 -5.31
N LEU A 126 10.07 8.55 -4.33
CA LEU A 126 9.69 9.96 -4.60
C LEU A 126 10.74 10.71 -5.43
N LYS A 127 12.04 10.49 -5.19
CA LYS A 127 13.10 11.02 -6.07
C LYS A 127 12.99 10.51 -7.50
N LYS A 128 12.68 9.21 -7.69
CA LYS A 128 12.47 8.63 -9.03
C LYS A 128 11.23 9.21 -9.73
N VAL A 129 10.18 9.54 -8.98
CA VAL A 129 8.96 10.18 -9.50
C VAL A 129 9.29 11.51 -10.18
N LEU A 130 10.18 12.32 -9.60
CA LEU A 130 10.61 13.61 -10.19
C LEU A 130 11.31 13.43 -11.55
N THR A 131 11.99 12.30 -11.75
CA THR A 131 12.70 11.99 -13.00
C THR A 131 11.86 11.15 -13.98
N CYS A 132 10.59 10.88 -13.66
CA CYS A 132 9.75 9.99 -14.44
C CYS A 132 9.12 10.72 -15.63
N ASN A 133 9.39 10.22 -16.85
CA ASN A 133 8.81 10.78 -18.08
C ASN A 133 7.35 10.38 -18.31
N ASP A 134 6.79 9.46 -17.51
CA ASP A 134 5.40 8.99 -17.65
C ASP A 134 4.38 9.96 -17.04
N PHE A 135 4.83 11.03 -16.38
CA PHE A 135 3.98 12.06 -15.80
C PHE A 135 4.39 13.47 -16.28
N VAL A 136 3.48 14.43 -16.11
CA VAL A 136 3.79 15.85 -16.30
C VAL A 136 4.65 16.34 -15.13
N HIS A 137 5.88 16.76 -15.42
CA HIS A 137 6.89 17.12 -14.42
C HIS A 137 6.42 18.15 -13.38
N ASP A 138 5.74 19.21 -13.81
CA ASP A 138 5.26 20.27 -12.91
C ASP A 138 4.24 19.76 -11.89
N LEU A 139 3.32 18.89 -12.32
CA LEU A 139 2.33 18.28 -11.44
C LEU A 139 3.01 17.36 -10.41
N MET A 140 3.95 16.53 -10.86
CA MET A 140 4.65 15.61 -9.97
C MET A 140 5.54 16.34 -8.97
N SER A 141 6.18 17.42 -9.38
CA SER A 141 7.00 18.24 -8.48
C SER A 141 6.16 18.78 -7.33
N LYS A 142 4.94 19.29 -7.62
CA LYS A 142 4.02 19.77 -6.59
C LYS A 142 3.60 18.64 -5.64
N VAL A 143 3.17 17.50 -6.18
CA VAL A 143 2.71 16.35 -5.39
C VAL A 143 3.83 15.77 -4.52
N VAL A 144 5.06 15.68 -5.05
CA VAL A 144 6.22 15.22 -4.27
C VAL A 144 6.56 16.21 -3.16
N LEU A 145 6.50 17.52 -3.41
CA LEU A 145 6.73 18.53 -2.37
C LEU A 145 5.70 18.41 -1.25
N GLU A 146 4.40 18.32 -1.57
CA GLU A 146 3.33 18.12 -0.58
C GLU A 146 3.56 16.84 0.24
N ALA A 147 3.92 15.73 -0.43
CA ALA A 147 4.23 14.48 0.24
C ALA A 147 5.41 14.59 1.21
N LEU A 148 6.46 15.34 0.83
CA LEU A 148 7.63 15.57 1.69
C LEU A 148 7.30 16.43 2.91
N PHE A 149 6.46 17.47 2.74
CA PHE A 149 5.99 18.28 3.87
C PHE A 149 5.21 17.42 4.86
N VAL A 150 4.26 16.62 4.38
CA VAL A 150 3.49 15.72 5.27
C VAL A 150 4.41 14.71 5.96
N LYS A 151 5.39 14.14 5.28
CA LYS A 151 6.37 13.22 5.90
C LYS A 151 7.24 13.89 6.97
N ALA A 152 7.50 15.19 6.85
CA ALA A 152 8.28 15.94 7.81
C ALA A 152 7.49 16.28 9.09
N GLU A 153 6.16 16.37 8.97
CA GLU A 153 5.26 16.66 10.09
C GLU A 153 5.28 15.58 11.19
N ALA A 154 4.91 15.99 12.40
CA ALA A 154 4.76 15.08 13.52
C ALA A 154 3.57 14.12 13.31
N ALA A 155 3.64 12.91 13.88
CA ALA A 155 2.63 11.87 13.69
C ALA A 155 1.21 12.28 14.06
N HIS A 156 1.03 13.22 15.01
CA HIS A 156 -0.29 13.73 15.37
C HIS A 156 -0.83 14.70 14.31
N THR A 157 0.01 15.59 13.78
CA THR A 157 -0.34 16.49 12.68
C THR A 157 -0.68 15.71 11.42
N GLN A 158 0.07 14.65 11.10
CA GLN A 158 -0.25 13.75 9.99
C GLN A 158 -1.65 13.13 10.12
N ARG A 159 -2.04 12.71 11.33
CA ARG A 159 -3.39 12.17 11.59
C ARG A 159 -4.49 13.22 11.47
N THR A 160 -4.22 14.45 11.93
CA THR A 160 -5.14 15.57 11.75
C THR A 160 -5.35 15.86 10.26
N LEU A 161 -4.25 15.99 9.50
CA LEU A 161 -4.30 16.17 8.04
C LEU A 161 -5.04 15.02 7.35
N ALA A 162 -4.77 13.77 7.76
CA ALA A 162 -5.49 12.61 7.24
C ALA A 162 -6.99 12.72 7.49
N THR A 163 -7.43 13.21 8.65
CA THR A 163 -8.84 13.35 8.99
C THR A 163 -9.51 14.53 8.26
N GLU A 164 -8.87 15.70 8.28
CA GLU A 164 -9.39 16.95 7.71
C GLU A 164 -9.42 16.93 6.18
N LEU A 165 -8.38 16.37 5.56
CA LEU A 165 -8.24 16.35 4.09
C LEU A 165 -8.80 15.07 3.47
N SER A 166 -9.20 14.05 4.26
CA SER A 166 -9.79 12.80 3.73
C SER A 166 -10.91 13.02 2.74
N ALA A 167 -11.80 13.99 3.01
CA ALA A 167 -12.95 14.29 2.16
C ALA A 167 -12.61 15.15 0.93
N ILE A 168 -11.49 15.86 0.94
CA ILE A 168 -11.11 16.84 -0.09
C ILE A 168 -10.09 16.25 -1.06
N THR A 169 -9.18 15.39 -0.58
CA THR A 169 -8.02 14.91 -1.34
C THR A 169 -8.04 13.41 -1.59
N ASN A 170 -9.22 12.82 -1.83
CA ASN A 170 -9.40 11.42 -2.23
C ASN A 170 -8.60 10.40 -1.38
N ARG A 171 -8.55 10.60 -0.05
CA ARG A 171 -7.86 9.70 0.89
C ARG A 171 -6.35 9.54 0.66
N CYS A 172 -5.69 10.42 -0.10
CA CYS A 172 -4.23 10.40 -0.35
C CYS A 172 -3.37 10.41 0.92
N PHE A 173 -3.91 10.92 2.03
CA PHE A 173 -3.24 11.04 3.32
C PHE A 173 -3.64 9.96 4.34
N VAL A 174 -4.43 8.97 3.93
CA VAL A 174 -4.81 7.83 4.78
C VAL A 174 -3.83 6.69 4.55
N GLU A 175 -3.34 6.04 5.61
CA GLU A 175 -2.45 4.87 5.47
C GLU A 175 -3.24 3.66 4.95
N ARG A 176 -2.68 2.89 3.99
CA ARG A 176 -3.28 1.60 3.56
C ARG A 176 -2.93 0.48 4.54
N ALA A 177 -3.59 -0.66 4.38
CA ALA A 177 -3.22 -1.93 4.99
C ALA A 177 -1.91 -2.52 4.41
N TYR A 178 -0.78 -1.84 4.61
CA TYR A 178 0.53 -2.31 4.14
C TYR A 178 0.95 -3.60 4.83
N ILE A 179 1.43 -4.57 4.05
CA ILE A 179 1.99 -5.84 4.56
C ILE A 179 3.25 -5.57 5.39
N TYR A 180 4.08 -4.63 4.92
CA TYR A 180 5.32 -4.25 5.59
C TYR A 180 5.18 -2.87 6.25
N ARG A 181 5.67 -2.73 7.48
CA ARG A 181 5.56 -1.46 8.22
C ARG A 181 6.47 -0.39 7.62
N PRO A 182 5.96 0.83 7.33
CA PRO A 182 6.80 1.93 6.90
C PRO A 182 7.85 2.29 7.96
N VAL A 183 9.01 2.76 7.50
CA VAL A 183 10.10 3.25 8.37
C VAL A 183 10.53 4.64 7.98
N LYS A 184 10.96 5.42 8.98
CA LYS A 184 11.64 6.70 8.76
C LYS A 184 13.14 6.49 8.85
N VAL A 185 13.85 6.86 7.79
CA VAL A 185 15.31 6.72 7.70
C VAL A 185 15.93 8.10 7.63
N VAL A 186 16.92 8.34 8.50
CA VAL A 186 17.71 9.57 8.52
C VAL A 186 19.15 9.20 8.19
N GLU A 187 19.70 9.84 7.17
CA GLU A 187 21.09 9.65 6.73
C GLU A 187 21.95 10.81 7.20
N PHE A 188 23.14 10.50 7.70
CA PHE A 188 24.16 11.46 8.12
C PHE A 188 25.42 11.20 7.30
N GLU A 189 25.96 12.23 6.64
CA GLU A 189 27.18 12.09 5.83
C GLU A 189 28.47 12.18 6.67
N LEU A 190 28.44 13.01 7.73
CA LEU A 190 29.59 13.31 8.58
C LEU A 190 29.27 12.99 10.06
N PRO A 191 30.28 12.59 10.88
CA PRO A 191 31.70 12.40 10.55
C PRO A 191 32.01 11.10 9.79
N ARG A 192 31.01 10.23 9.64
CA ARG A 192 31.02 9.01 8.81
C ARG A 192 29.60 8.83 8.30
N GLN A 193 29.43 8.14 7.17
CA GLN A 193 28.10 7.79 6.69
C GLN A 193 27.39 6.91 7.72
N GLN A 194 26.31 7.43 8.31
CA GLN A 194 25.50 6.76 9.32
C GLN A 194 24.03 6.84 8.95
N PHE A 195 23.26 5.84 9.40
CA PHE A 195 21.83 5.78 9.19
C PHE A 195 21.16 5.55 10.53
N VAL A 196 20.06 6.26 10.78
CA VAL A 196 19.18 6.03 11.92
C VAL A 196 17.82 5.66 11.37
N VAL A 197 17.31 4.52 11.80
CA VAL A 197 16.03 3.97 11.35
C VAL A 197 15.05 4.01 12.51
N TYR A 198 13.87 4.58 12.26
CA TYR A 198 12.77 4.62 13.20
C TYR A 198 11.65 3.70 12.71
N LEU A 199 11.18 2.82 13.59
CA LEU A 199 10.05 1.93 13.40
C LEU A 199 9.06 2.12 14.55
N ASP A 200 7.80 2.41 14.19
CA ASP A 200 6.73 2.59 15.15
C ASP A 200 5.73 1.43 15.04
N LEU A 201 5.46 0.79 16.18
CA LEU A 201 4.47 -0.28 16.30
C LEU A 201 3.38 0.13 17.29
N LYS A 202 2.12 -0.04 16.91
CA LYS A 202 1.00 0.17 17.83
C LYS A 202 0.93 -0.97 18.85
N ARG A 203 0.37 -0.71 20.03
CA ARG A 203 0.21 -1.74 21.06
C ARG A 203 -0.61 -2.94 20.56
N ASP A 204 -1.68 -2.71 19.79
CA ASP A 204 -2.49 -3.79 19.20
C ASP A 204 -1.71 -4.60 18.15
N GLU A 205 -0.81 -3.96 17.39
CA GLU A 205 0.13 -4.65 16.50
C GLU A 205 1.08 -5.54 17.31
N CYS A 206 1.62 -5.04 18.43
CA CYS A 206 2.44 -5.86 19.32
C CYS A 206 1.66 -7.05 19.88
N VAL A 207 0.40 -6.90 20.30
CA VAL A 207 -0.43 -8.02 20.78
C VAL A 207 -0.48 -9.17 19.77
N ARG A 208 -0.63 -8.86 18.47
CA ARG A 208 -0.70 -9.86 17.39
C ARG A 208 0.59 -10.63 17.16
N LEU A 209 1.72 -10.18 17.71
CA LEU A 209 2.98 -10.92 17.63
C LEU A 209 3.01 -12.12 18.59
N PHE A 210 2.19 -12.17 19.65
CA PHE A 210 2.21 -13.30 20.56
C PHE A 210 1.48 -14.52 19.99
N PRO A 211 1.97 -15.77 20.20
CA PRO A 211 3.22 -16.16 20.87
C PRO A 211 4.44 -16.28 19.95
N SER A 212 4.24 -16.24 18.63
CA SER A 212 5.26 -16.54 17.62
C SER A 212 5.10 -15.76 16.32
N GLY A 213 4.35 -14.68 16.34
CA GLY A 213 4.14 -13.77 15.22
C GLY A 213 5.32 -12.83 15.00
N GLN A 214 5.34 -12.25 13.80
CA GLN A 214 6.39 -11.38 13.29
C GLN A 214 5.75 -10.23 12.48
N VAL A 215 6.38 -9.07 12.53
CA VAL A 215 6.09 -7.93 11.66
C VAL A 215 7.38 -7.40 11.08
N ASP A 216 7.41 -7.30 9.75
CA ASP A 216 8.56 -6.84 9.01
C ASP A 216 8.36 -5.39 8.56
N SER A 217 9.44 -4.62 8.55
CA SER A 217 9.46 -3.30 7.94
C SER A 217 9.55 -3.40 6.43
N GLN A 218 9.15 -2.32 5.75
CA GLN A 218 9.51 -2.15 4.34
C GLN A 218 11.03 -2.13 4.19
N ILE A 219 11.50 -2.45 2.98
CA ILE A 219 12.92 -2.42 2.67
C ILE A 219 13.41 -0.97 2.64
N PHE A 220 14.43 -0.67 3.43
CA PHE A 220 15.17 0.59 3.38
C PHE A 220 16.59 0.35 2.90
N HIS A 221 17.21 1.41 2.36
CA HIS A 221 18.53 1.30 1.74
C HIS A 221 19.56 2.10 2.52
N CYS A 222 20.62 1.44 2.96
CA CYS A 222 21.75 2.06 3.65
C CYS A 222 23.03 1.75 2.85
N GLY A 223 23.69 2.77 2.29
CA GLY A 223 24.89 2.56 1.47
C GLY A 223 24.67 1.65 0.25
N GLY A 224 23.47 1.70 -0.34
CA GLY A 224 23.08 0.86 -1.48
C GLY A 224 22.56 -0.53 -1.09
N LEU A 225 22.68 -0.95 0.17
CA LEU A 225 22.24 -2.26 0.65
C LEU A 225 20.77 -2.22 1.08
N GLY A 226 19.96 -3.16 0.57
CA GLY A 226 18.57 -3.34 0.98
C GLY A 226 18.46 -4.09 2.31
N LEU A 227 17.89 -3.43 3.32
CA LEU A 227 17.74 -3.90 4.70
C LEU A 227 16.28 -3.81 5.15
N PHE A 228 15.91 -4.61 6.14
CA PHE A 228 14.61 -4.54 6.81
C PHE A 228 14.75 -4.84 8.31
N LEU A 229 13.85 -4.30 9.13
CA LEU A 229 13.72 -4.64 10.54
C LEU A 229 12.60 -5.67 10.70
N SER A 230 12.81 -6.67 11.54
CA SER A 230 11.81 -7.66 11.91
C SER A 230 11.61 -7.62 13.42
N ALA A 231 10.40 -7.27 13.84
CA ALA A 231 9.97 -7.39 15.23
C ALA A 231 9.15 -8.67 15.39
N HIS A 232 9.46 -9.46 16.41
CA HIS A 232 8.82 -10.77 16.59
C HIS A 232 8.71 -11.14 18.06
N CYS A 233 7.76 -12.02 18.37
CA CYS A 233 7.72 -12.68 19.67
C CYS A 233 8.60 -13.94 19.62
N ASN A 234 9.66 -13.94 20.42
CA ASN A 234 10.57 -15.07 20.53
C ASN A 234 10.33 -15.83 21.83
N MET A 235 10.39 -17.16 21.80
CA MET A 235 10.41 -17.98 23.01
C MET A 235 11.86 -18.27 23.37
N ASP A 236 12.29 -17.89 24.57
CA ASP A 236 13.61 -18.28 25.05
C ASP A 236 13.56 -19.72 25.57
N GLN A 237 14.27 -20.63 24.90
CA GLN A 237 14.30 -22.05 25.25
C GLN A 237 14.92 -22.31 26.64
N GLN A 238 15.79 -21.43 27.13
CA GLN A 238 16.44 -21.61 28.43
C GLN A 238 15.59 -21.12 29.59
N SER A 239 14.92 -19.98 29.43
CA SER A 239 14.14 -19.34 30.49
C SER A 239 12.63 -19.59 30.38
N SER A 240 12.19 -20.27 29.32
CA SER A 240 10.80 -20.68 29.05
C SER A 240 9.78 -19.54 29.08
N PHE A 241 10.20 -18.31 28.77
CA PHE A 241 9.29 -17.18 28.60
C PHE A 241 9.37 -16.58 27.19
N HIS A 242 8.23 -16.02 26.76
CA HIS A 242 8.15 -15.23 25.53
C HIS A 242 8.74 -13.84 25.75
N CYS A 243 9.39 -13.28 24.75
CA CYS A 243 10.02 -11.96 24.82
C CYS A 243 10.00 -11.25 23.47
N PHE A 244 10.13 -9.93 23.50
CA PHE A 244 10.14 -9.12 22.28
C PHE A 244 11.54 -9.14 21.65
N GLY A 245 11.62 -9.72 20.46
CA GLY A 245 12.81 -9.76 19.62
C GLY A 245 12.79 -8.70 18.54
N LEU A 246 13.97 -8.22 18.16
CA LEU A 246 14.18 -7.30 17.04
C LEU A 246 15.42 -7.72 16.27
N THR A 247 15.27 -8.01 14.98
CA THR A 247 16.35 -8.35 14.06
C THR A 247 16.44 -7.36 12.91
N LEU A 248 17.66 -7.14 12.44
CA LEU A 248 17.97 -6.49 11.19
C LEU A 248 18.27 -7.60 10.18
N GLY A 249 17.43 -7.69 9.15
CA GLY A 249 17.61 -8.58 8.02
C GLY A 249 18.15 -7.84 6.80
N MET A 250 18.78 -8.61 5.91
CA MET A 250 19.30 -8.11 4.65
C MET A 250 18.71 -8.90 3.48
N GLN A 251 18.27 -8.19 2.43
CA GLN A 251 17.66 -8.82 1.26
C GLN A 251 18.72 -9.43 0.32
N GLU A 252 19.88 -8.79 0.21
CA GLU A 252 20.99 -9.19 -0.67
C GLU A 252 22.27 -9.48 0.13
N LYS A 253 23.38 -9.89 -0.50
CA LYS A 253 24.68 -10.05 0.19
C LYS A 253 25.37 -8.71 0.42
N GLY A 254 25.99 -8.50 1.57
CA GLY A 254 26.80 -7.30 1.84
C GLY A 254 27.26 -7.15 3.28
N SER A 255 27.87 -6.02 3.64
CA SER A 255 28.38 -5.79 5.00
C SER A 255 27.95 -4.43 5.52
N ILE A 256 27.49 -4.38 6.77
CA ILE A 256 27.17 -3.12 7.45
C ILE A 256 27.79 -3.11 8.85
N LYS A 257 28.30 -1.95 9.26
CA LYS A 257 28.84 -1.72 10.61
C LYS A 257 27.83 -0.92 11.41
N THR A 258 27.43 -1.42 12.58
CA THR A 258 26.59 -0.67 13.53
C THR A 258 27.49 0.15 14.46
N SER A 259 27.17 1.42 14.70
CA SER A 259 28.01 2.36 15.48
C SER A 259 27.30 2.94 16.70
N LYS A 260 28.10 3.27 17.72
CA LYS A 260 27.70 3.88 19.01
C LYS A 260 27.35 5.36 18.82
N GLU A 261 26.20 5.79 19.33
CA GLU A 261 26.09 7.14 19.88
C GLU A 261 24.98 7.30 20.94
N TYR A 262 24.08 6.33 21.07
CA TYR A 262 23.05 6.29 22.11
C TYR A 262 23.15 4.98 22.90
N VAL A 263 22.47 4.88 24.05
CA VAL A 263 22.46 3.70 24.95
C VAL A 263 22.03 2.46 24.16
N SER A 264 22.98 1.81 23.49
CA SER A 264 22.74 0.61 22.69
C SER A 264 23.06 -0.60 23.56
N LYS A 265 22.11 -1.55 23.62
CA LYS A 265 22.34 -2.83 24.28
C LYS A 265 23.31 -3.74 23.50
N PHE A 266 23.61 -3.41 22.22
CA PHE A 266 24.46 -4.24 21.35
C PHE A 266 25.42 -3.38 20.51
N LYS A 267 26.70 -3.80 20.45
CA LYS A 267 27.76 -3.27 19.58
C LYS A 267 28.41 -4.46 18.86
N ARG A 268 28.14 -4.65 17.56
CA ARG A 268 28.77 -5.72 16.76
C ARG A 268 28.97 -5.29 15.30
N ASN A 269 30.08 -5.72 14.72
CA ASN A 269 30.30 -5.66 13.27
C ASN A 269 29.72 -6.94 12.67
N TYR A 270 28.86 -6.79 11.65
CA TYR A 270 28.27 -7.92 10.97
C TYR A 270 28.65 -7.92 9.49
N THR A 271 29.16 -9.06 9.03
CA THR A 271 29.36 -9.33 7.60
C THR A 271 28.28 -10.31 7.19
N PHE A 272 27.34 -9.88 6.35
CA PHE A 272 26.24 -10.72 5.89
C PHE A 272 26.69 -11.47 4.63
N THR A 273 26.94 -12.77 4.78
CA THR A 273 27.39 -13.63 3.67
C THR A 273 26.21 -14.26 2.89
N ALA A 274 24.98 -14.18 3.42
CA ALA A 274 23.72 -14.66 2.86
C ALA A 274 22.51 -13.93 3.49
N ARG A 275 21.25 -14.38 3.25
CA ARG A 275 20.05 -13.94 3.99
C ARG A 275 20.26 -14.27 5.47
N MET A 276 20.76 -13.29 6.21
CA MET A 276 21.12 -13.39 7.61
C MET A 276 20.34 -12.32 8.36
N GLU A 277 19.83 -12.69 9.53
CA GLU A 277 19.20 -11.77 10.46
C GLU A 277 20.07 -11.66 11.71
N VAL A 278 20.36 -10.43 12.11
CA VAL A 278 21.18 -10.14 13.30
C VAL A 278 20.41 -9.22 14.21
N GLY A 279 20.38 -9.51 15.50
CA GLY A 279 19.51 -8.75 16.40
C GLY A 279 19.56 -9.21 17.83
N SER A 280 18.59 -8.72 18.60
CA SER A 280 18.37 -9.15 19.98
C SER A 280 17.15 -10.05 20.04
N ARG A 281 17.31 -11.24 20.64
CA ARG A 281 16.20 -12.14 20.94
C ARG A 281 15.27 -11.57 22.02
N ASN A 282 15.81 -10.75 22.91
CA ASN A 282 15.07 -10.07 23.98
C ASN A 282 15.55 -8.62 24.09
N LEU A 283 14.97 -7.75 23.27
CA LEU A 283 15.37 -6.34 23.17
C LEU A 283 15.22 -5.61 24.51
N PHE A 284 14.14 -5.88 25.25
CA PHE A 284 13.84 -5.18 26.51
C PHE A 284 14.43 -5.86 27.75
N ALA A 285 14.93 -7.08 27.63
CA ALA A 285 15.41 -7.91 28.75
C ALA A 285 14.33 -8.19 29.80
N ILE A 286 13.07 -8.28 29.37
CA ILE A 286 11.91 -8.58 30.23
C ILE A 286 10.99 -9.60 29.53
N PRO A 287 10.17 -10.36 30.29
CA PRO A 287 9.16 -11.24 29.71
C PRO A 287 8.07 -10.46 28.98
N TRP A 288 7.41 -11.12 28.02
CA TRP A 288 6.33 -10.58 27.20
C TRP A 288 5.16 -10.03 28.03
N THR A 289 4.81 -10.73 29.11
CA THR A 289 3.76 -10.31 30.05
C THR A 289 4.05 -8.94 30.66
N ASN A 290 5.30 -8.69 31.04
CA ASN A 290 5.73 -7.43 31.63
C ASN A 290 5.90 -6.35 30.55
N PHE A 291 6.35 -6.75 29.36
CA PHE A 291 6.44 -5.85 28.21
C PHE A 291 5.07 -5.30 27.82
N MET A 292 4.04 -6.15 27.75
CA MET A 292 2.68 -5.78 27.34
C MET A 292 1.82 -5.19 28.48
N ALA A 293 2.37 -5.00 29.69
CA ALA A 293 1.63 -4.42 30.81
C ALA A 293 1.13 -3.00 30.49
N ASP A 294 -0.04 -2.63 31.02
CA ASP A 294 -0.68 -1.32 30.74
C ASP A 294 0.15 -0.13 31.23
N ASP A 295 0.93 -0.32 32.30
CA ASP A 295 1.83 0.66 32.90
C ASP A 295 3.26 0.62 32.33
N ASN A 296 3.52 -0.18 31.30
CA ASN A 296 4.87 -0.31 30.75
C ASN A 296 5.35 0.98 30.06
N ILE A 297 6.50 1.48 30.50
CA ILE A 297 7.13 2.74 30.04
C ILE A 297 7.53 2.77 28.57
N TYR A 298 7.63 1.63 27.89
CA TYR A 298 8.03 1.56 26.49
C TYR A 298 6.89 1.97 25.53
N PHE A 299 5.65 1.98 25.99
CA PHE A 299 4.49 2.43 25.21
C PHE A 299 4.14 3.88 25.52
N ILE A 300 4.43 4.78 24.59
CA ILE A 300 4.09 6.20 24.71
C ILE A 300 2.82 6.44 23.89
N LYS A 301 1.72 6.82 24.56
CA LYS A 301 0.39 7.01 23.92
C LYS A 301 -0.04 5.80 23.07
N GLY A 302 0.23 4.59 23.57
CA GLY A 302 -0.12 3.34 22.89
C GLY A 302 0.78 2.94 21.72
N MET A 303 1.92 3.61 21.52
CA MET A 303 2.90 3.27 20.48
C MET A 303 4.25 2.90 21.10
N LEU A 304 4.88 1.87 20.55
CA LEU A 304 6.26 1.51 20.76
C LEU A 304 7.12 2.20 19.69
N HIS A 305 8.08 3.01 20.13
CA HIS A 305 9.01 3.71 19.25
C HIS A 305 10.38 3.02 19.29
N ILE A 306 10.79 2.44 18.16
CA ILE A 306 12.07 1.75 18.02
C ILE A 306 13.01 2.61 17.19
N ARG A 307 14.24 2.77 17.68
CA ARG A 307 15.35 3.41 16.98
C ARG A 307 16.49 2.41 16.82
N ALA A 308 16.91 2.17 15.57
CA ALA A 308 18.01 1.28 15.19
C ALA A 308 19.11 2.02 14.43
#